data_AF-A0A9X4B194-F1
#
_entry.id   AF-A0A9X4B194-F1
#
_cell.length_a   1.000
_cell.length_b   1.000
_cell.length_c   1.000
_cell.angle_alpha   90.00
_cell.angle_beta   90.00
_cell.angle_gamma   90.00
#
_symmetry.space_group_name_H-M   'P 1'
#
loop_
_entity.id
_entity.type
_entity.pdbx_description
1 polymer ?
#
loop_
_entity_poly.entity_id
_entity_poly.type
_entity_poly.pdbx_seq_one_letter_code
_entity_poly.pdbx_strand_id
1 'polypeptide(L)'
;MRIIRVNKNIVFILGLIFLLVVGILVFNNLYKKDNYENEGINMTEEEKAVVNKVIELAEEKIGLEYVWGGKGEIMSEERLDELIGYYGEDYYPLKRETYIGNQAFDCSGLTYFAYREVTGVEIGYSTFDQEDILQGYEVDKEDIQPGDLVFTPGHVVLYKGKGEMINAYNKLPYPIGGVKKSKIYLNDESVIYRPIDYINSLK
;
A
#
# COMPACT_ATOMS: atom_id res chain seq x y z
N MET A 1 18.89 42.56 -40.88
CA MET A 1 18.35 41.28 -40.37
C MET A 1 19.25 40.15 -40.86
N ARG A 2 20.12 39.58 -40.00
CA ARG A 2 21.04 38.49 -40.40
C ARG A 2 20.26 37.16 -40.44
N ILE A 3 20.07 36.61 -41.63
CA ILE A 3 19.48 35.27 -41.81
C ILE A 3 20.59 34.25 -41.52
N ILE A 4 20.48 33.54 -40.40
CA ILE A 4 21.39 32.43 -40.06
C ILE A 4 21.04 31.27 -41.00
N ARG A 5 21.91 31.01 -42.00
CA ARG A 5 21.80 29.81 -42.85
C ARG A 5 22.31 28.61 -42.06
N VAL A 6 21.39 27.80 -41.54
CA VAL A 6 21.72 26.52 -40.93
C VAL A 6 22.13 25.55 -42.04
N ASN A 7 23.28 24.87 -41.86
CA ASN A 7 23.79 23.92 -42.84
C ASN A 7 22.81 22.73 -42.97
N LYS A 8 22.37 22.43 -44.20
CA LYS A 8 21.44 21.32 -44.48
C LYS A 8 21.94 19.96 -43.97
N ASN A 9 23.26 19.75 -43.93
CA ASN A 9 23.85 18.54 -43.38
C ASN A 9 23.66 18.45 -41.86
N ILE A 10 23.69 19.59 -41.15
CA ILE A 10 23.43 19.64 -39.70
C ILE A 10 21.96 19.33 -39.43
N VAL A 11 21.03 19.89 -40.21
CA VAL A 11 19.59 19.59 -40.08
C VAL A 11 19.30 18.11 -40.35
N PHE A 12 19.96 17.51 -41.34
CA PHE A 12 19.83 16.09 -41.66
C PHE A 12 20.37 15.18 -40.54
N ILE A 13 21.55 15.49 -39.99
CA ILE A 13 22.14 14.74 -38.87
C ILE A 13 21.26 14.83 -37.62
N LEU A 14 20.71 16.01 -37.30
CA LEU A 14 19.80 16.18 -36.17
C LEU A 14 18.50 15.39 -36.35
N GLY A 15 17.97 15.30 -37.58
CA GLY A 15 16.81 14.47 -37.88
C GLY A 15 17.07 12.98 -37.67
N LEU A 16 18.25 12.48 -38.06
CA LEU A 16 18.65 11.08 -37.82
C LEU A 16 18.83 10.78 -36.33
N ILE A 17 19.46 11.68 -35.58
CA ILE A 17 19.62 11.54 -34.12
C ILE A 17 18.25 11.51 -33.45
N PHE A 18 17.34 12.40 -33.85
CA PHE A 18 15.98 12.44 -33.31
C PHE A 18 15.23 11.13 -33.56
N LEU A 19 15.29 10.59 -34.79
CA LEU A 19 14.68 9.30 -35.13
C LEU A 19 15.27 8.13 -34.34
N LEU A 20 16.59 8.13 -34.13
CA LEU A 20 17.27 7.12 -33.33
C LEU A 20 16.82 7.18 -31.86
N VAL A 21 16.76 8.38 -31.27
CA VAL A 21 16.29 8.58 -29.88
C VAL A 21 14.84 8.16 -29.72
N VAL A 22 13.95 8.57 -30.63
CA VAL A 22 12.56 8.14 -30.64
C VAL A 22 12.45 6.62 -30.80
N GLY A 23 13.25 6.02 -31.69
CA GLY A 23 13.32 4.58 -31.88
C GLY A 23 13.72 3.83 -30.60
N ILE A 24 14.75 4.31 -29.89
CA ILE A 24 15.19 3.75 -28.60
C ILE A 24 14.09 3.88 -27.54
N LEU A 25 13.43 5.04 -27.45
CA LEU A 25 12.34 5.26 -26.49
C LEU A 25 11.14 4.35 -26.75
N VAL A 26 10.72 4.22 -28.01
CA VAL A 26 9.62 3.33 -28.41
C VAL A 26 10.00 1.87 -28.16
N PHE A 27 11.21 1.45 -28.54
CA PHE A 27 11.70 0.10 -28.31
C PHE A 27 11.76 -0.24 -26.82
N ASN A 28 12.30 0.64 -25.98
CA ASN A 28 12.35 0.47 -24.54
C ASN A 28 10.96 0.42 -23.89
N ASN A 29 9.99 1.14 -24.45
CA ASN A 29 8.62 1.13 -23.93
C ASN A 29 7.85 -0.13 -24.36
N LEU A 30 8.10 -0.66 -25.57
CA LEU A 30 7.49 -1.90 -26.07
C LEU A 30 8.06 -3.16 -25.40
N TYR A 31 9.35 -3.15 -25.04
CA TYR A 31 10.02 -4.26 -24.36
C TYR A 31 10.13 -4.07 -22.85
N LYS A 32 9.38 -3.11 -22.29
CA LYS A 32 9.29 -2.95 -20.84
C LYS A 32 8.50 -4.15 -20.30
N LYS A 33 9.21 -5.18 -19.86
CA LYS A 33 8.64 -6.34 -19.18
C LYS A 33 7.75 -5.82 -18.05
N ASP A 34 6.45 -6.12 -18.10
CA ASP A 34 5.58 -5.80 -16.98
C ASP A 34 5.90 -6.84 -15.89
N ASN A 35 6.61 -6.39 -14.86
CA ASN A 35 7.06 -7.25 -13.77
C ASN A 35 5.88 -7.82 -12.95
N TYR A 36 4.65 -7.40 -13.25
CA TYR A 36 3.42 -7.80 -12.56
C TYR A 36 2.49 -8.65 -13.42
N GLU A 37 2.93 -9.13 -14.60
CA GLU A 37 2.12 -9.98 -15.50
C GLU A 37 1.54 -11.23 -14.82
N ASN A 38 2.21 -11.71 -13.75
CA ASN A 38 1.79 -12.88 -13.00
C ASN A 38 0.89 -12.57 -11.79
N GLU A 39 0.56 -11.30 -11.53
CA GLU A 39 -0.34 -10.95 -10.44
C GLU A 39 -1.76 -11.50 -10.69
N GLY A 40 -2.32 -12.15 -9.67
CA GLY A 40 -3.64 -12.75 -9.66
C GLY A 40 -3.78 -14.04 -10.47
N ILE A 41 -2.72 -14.56 -11.09
CA ILE A 41 -2.82 -15.80 -11.89
C ILE A 41 -3.19 -17.01 -11.02
N ASN A 42 -2.69 -17.06 -9.79
CA ASN A 42 -2.88 -18.20 -8.90
C ASN A 42 -4.10 -18.06 -7.96
N MET A 43 -4.97 -17.07 -8.18
CA MET A 43 -6.20 -16.87 -7.39
C MET A 43 -7.45 -17.28 -8.18
N THR A 44 -8.42 -17.88 -7.50
CA THR A 44 -9.77 -18.10 -8.04
C THR A 44 -10.49 -16.76 -8.26
N GLU A 45 -11.55 -16.75 -9.06
CA GLU A 45 -12.35 -15.53 -9.25
C GLU A 45 -13.05 -15.07 -7.96
N GLU A 46 -13.39 -16.00 -7.07
CA GLU A 46 -13.95 -15.67 -5.75
C GLU A 46 -12.89 -15.02 -4.85
N GLU A 47 -11.67 -15.55 -4.83
CA GLU A 47 -10.55 -14.99 -4.07
C GLU A 47 -10.21 -13.59 -4.57
N LYS A 48 -10.14 -13.39 -5.89
CA LYS A 48 -9.95 -12.07 -6.50
C LYS A 48 -11.05 -11.10 -6.08
N ALA A 49 -12.31 -11.53 -6.06
CA ALA A 49 -13.41 -10.67 -5.65
C ALA A 49 -13.30 -10.26 -4.17
N VAL A 50 -12.86 -11.16 -3.29
CA VAL A 50 -12.58 -10.84 -1.88
C VAL A 50 -11.41 -9.86 -1.76
N VAL A 51 -10.27 -10.18 -2.37
CA VAL A 51 -9.06 -9.35 -2.35
C VAL A 51 -9.33 -7.94 -2.88
N ASN A 52 -10.04 -7.82 -4.00
CA ASN A 52 -10.37 -6.52 -4.58
C ASN A 52 -11.22 -5.68 -3.62
N LYS A 53 -12.21 -6.27 -2.93
CA LYS A 53 -13.00 -5.56 -1.92
C LYS A 53 -12.17 -5.12 -0.71
N VAL A 54 -11.22 -5.94 -0.27
CA VAL A 54 -10.29 -5.59 0.82
C VAL A 54 -9.46 -4.37 0.43
N ILE A 55 -8.91 -4.38 -0.79
CA ILE A 55 -8.12 -3.27 -1.34
C ILE A 55 -8.99 -2.02 -1.49
N GLU A 56 -10.17 -2.12 -2.11
CA GLU A 56 -11.11 -1.01 -2.30
C GLU A 56 -11.48 -0.37 -0.95
N LEU A 57 -11.81 -1.19 0.05
CA LEU A 57 -12.18 -0.70 1.38
C LEU A 57 -11.01 0.02 2.08
N ALA A 58 -9.76 -0.41 1.84
CA ALA A 58 -8.57 0.28 2.33
C ALA A 58 -8.28 1.58 1.55
N GLU A 59 -8.53 1.60 0.23
CA GLU A 59 -8.37 2.81 -0.61
C GLU A 59 -9.36 3.91 -0.21
N GLU A 60 -10.59 3.56 0.16
CA GLU A 60 -11.59 4.50 0.68
C GLU A 60 -11.12 5.26 1.93
N LYS A 61 -10.14 4.72 2.66
CA LYS A 61 -9.61 5.34 3.89
C LYS A 61 -8.47 6.32 3.62
N ILE A 62 -7.97 6.41 2.39
CA ILE A 62 -6.89 7.33 2.02
C ILE A 62 -7.29 8.77 2.36
N GLY A 63 -6.37 9.49 3.03
CA GLY A 63 -6.60 10.85 3.50
C GLY A 63 -6.99 10.95 4.98
N LEU A 64 -7.37 9.84 5.63
CA LEU A 64 -7.55 9.80 7.07
C LEU A 64 -6.20 9.92 7.80
N GLU A 65 -6.21 10.57 8.96
CA GLU A 65 -5.01 10.71 9.77
C GLU A 65 -4.68 9.40 10.51
N TYR A 66 -3.39 9.23 10.81
CA TYR A 66 -2.94 8.07 11.57
C TYR A 66 -3.34 8.24 13.02
N VAL A 67 -3.88 7.17 13.60
CA VAL A 67 -4.24 7.11 15.01
C VAL A 67 -3.60 5.87 15.59
N TRP A 68 -2.64 6.07 16.50
CA TRP A 68 -2.00 4.95 17.18
C TRP A 68 -3.04 4.15 17.97
N GLY A 69 -3.11 2.83 17.76
CA GLY A 69 -4.12 1.96 18.37
C GLY A 69 -5.51 1.97 17.73
N GLY A 70 -5.74 2.75 16.66
CA GLY A 70 -7.02 2.77 15.96
C GLY A 70 -7.24 1.51 15.12
N LYS A 71 -8.44 0.92 15.19
CA LYS A 71 -8.84 -0.36 14.55
C LYS A 71 -10.09 -0.23 13.69
N GLY A 72 -10.34 0.97 13.17
CA GLY A 72 -11.50 1.28 12.33
C GLY A 72 -12.73 1.75 13.10
N GLU A 73 -12.64 2.01 14.40
CA GLU A 73 -13.70 2.70 15.13
C GLU A 73 -13.81 4.17 14.71
N ILE A 74 -15.00 4.75 14.86
CA ILE A 74 -15.16 6.22 14.82
C ILE A 74 -14.63 6.78 16.13
N MET A 75 -13.68 7.70 16.05
CA MET A 75 -12.99 8.21 17.23
C MET A 75 -13.92 9.11 18.06
N SER A 76 -14.11 8.74 19.33
CA SER A 76 -14.77 9.55 20.35
C SER A 76 -13.74 10.24 21.25
N GLU A 77 -14.19 11.23 22.03
CA GLU A 77 -13.30 11.91 23.00
C GLU A 77 -12.78 10.94 24.06
N GLU A 78 -13.66 10.08 24.58
CA GLU A 78 -13.32 9.04 25.56
C GLU A 78 -12.29 8.05 25.00
N ARG A 79 -12.47 7.61 23.76
CA ARG A 79 -11.53 6.69 23.11
C ARG A 79 -10.19 7.36 22.86
N LEU A 80 -10.18 8.62 22.44
CA LEU A 80 -8.95 9.37 22.25
C LEU A 80 -8.20 9.57 23.58
N ASP A 81 -8.91 9.87 24.67
CA ASP A 81 -8.33 10.00 26.00
C ASP A 81 -7.75 8.67 26.52
N GLU A 82 -8.46 7.57 26.30
CA GLU A 82 -7.98 6.23 26.63
C GLU A 82 -6.65 5.94 25.91
N LEU A 83 -6.63 6.16 24.60
CA LEU A 83 -5.47 5.93 23.74
C LEU A 83 -4.28 6.84 24.12
N ILE A 84 -4.53 8.12 24.37
CA ILE A 84 -3.51 9.04 24.91
C ILE A 84 -3.00 8.56 26.26
N GLY A 85 -3.87 8.04 27.13
CA GLY A 85 -3.49 7.47 28.42
C GLY A 85 -2.54 6.27 28.31
N TYR A 86 -2.74 5.41 27.30
CA TYR A 86 -1.90 4.23 27.07
C TYR A 86 -0.56 4.57 26.39
N TYR A 87 -0.58 5.39 25.34
CA TYR A 87 0.60 5.62 24.50
C TYR A 87 1.33 6.93 24.81
N GLY A 88 0.64 7.90 25.41
CA GLY A 88 1.16 9.23 25.72
C GLY A 88 0.81 10.28 24.66
N GLU A 89 0.74 11.54 25.09
CA GLU A 89 0.35 12.69 24.25
C GLU A 89 1.24 12.86 23.01
N ASP A 90 2.53 12.53 23.11
CA ASP A 90 3.49 12.66 22.00
C ASP A 90 3.10 11.81 20.78
N TYR A 91 2.29 10.76 20.96
CA TYR A 91 1.78 9.93 19.86
C TYR A 91 0.62 10.55 19.09
N TYR A 92 -0.01 11.61 19.62
CA TYR A 92 -1.17 12.31 19.06
C TYR A 92 -0.87 13.80 18.89
N PRO A 93 0.06 14.18 17.99
CA PRO A 93 0.57 15.55 17.88
C PRO A 93 -0.38 16.52 17.17
N LEU A 94 -1.47 16.02 16.56
CA LEU A 94 -2.46 16.86 15.88
C LEU A 94 -3.48 17.39 16.86
N LYS A 95 -4.26 18.37 16.42
CA LYS A 95 -5.36 18.90 17.23
C LYS A 95 -6.40 17.81 17.43
N ARG A 96 -7.04 17.77 18.61
CA ARG A 96 -8.02 16.72 18.94
C ARG A 96 -9.14 16.64 17.91
N GLU A 97 -9.64 17.78 17.45
CA GLU A 97 -10.72 17.87 16.47
C GLU A 97 -10.36 17.24 15.12
N THR A 98 -9.07 17.01 14.85
CA THR A 98 -8.61 16.27 13.68
C THR A 98 -8.94 14.77 13.80
N TYR A 99 -8.90 14.21 15.00
CA TYR A 99 -9.19 12.80 15.24
C TYR A 99 -10.69 12.55 15.43
N ILE A 100 -11.36 13.37 16.24
CA ILE A 100 -12.73 13.16 16.69
C ILE A 100 -13.72 13.11 15.53
N GLY A 101 -14.60 12.12 15.54
CA GLY A 101 -15.64 11.91 14.52
C GLY A 101 -15.13 11.27 13.22
N ASN A 102 -13.81 11.07 13.08
CA ASN A 102 -13.22 10.37 11.94
C ASN A 102 -12.95 8.90 12.29
N GLN A 103 -12.92 8.05 11.28
CA GLN A 103 -12.52 6.66 11.44
C GLN A 103 -11.01 6.59 11.72
N ALA A 104 -10.61 5.80 12.71
CA ALA A 104 -9.25 5.78 13.24
C ALA A 104 -8.47 4.52 12.85
N PHE A 105 -7.25 4.69 12.36
CA PHE A 105 -6.41 3.57 11.92
C PHE A 105 -4.94 3.73 12.31
N ASP A 106 -4.37 2.68 12.90
CA ASP A 106 -2.93 2.39 12.82
C ASP A 106 -2.63 1.42 11.67
N CYS A 107 -1.36 1.03 11.50
CA CYS A 107 -0.92 0.16 10.40
C CYS A 107 -1.68 -1.18 10.38
N SER A 108 -1.61 -1.93 11.48
CA SER A 108 -2.32 -3.20 11.66
C SER A 108 -3.83 -3.05 11.72
N GLY A 109 -4.34 -1.91 12.21
CA GLY A 109 -5.75 -1.62 12.32
C GLY A 109 -6.42 -1.47 10.97
N LEU A 110 -5.73 -0.87 10.00
CA LEU A 110 -6.22 -0.75 8.63
C LEU A 110 -6.38 -2.14 7.98
N THR A 111 -5.38 -3.00 8.10
CA THR A 111 -5.40 -4.36 7.52
C THR A 111 -6.41 -5.26 8.23
N TYR A 112 -6.43 -5.22 9.57
CA TYR A 112 -7.40 -5.93 10.41
C TYR A 112 -8.83 -5.56 10.03
N PHE A 113 -9.13 -4.25 9.97
CA PHE A 113 -10.46 -3.77 9.59
C PHE A 113 -10.84 -4.24 8.19
N ALA A 114 -9.98 -4.01 7.19
CA ALA A 114 -10.33 -4.30 5.80
C ALA A 114 -10.64 -5.80 5.59
N TYR A 115 -9.83 -6.69 6.15
CA TYR A 115 -10.07 -8.13 6.07
C TYR A 115 -11.29 -8.57 6.86
N ARG A 116 -11.47 -8.08 8.10
CA ARG A 116 -12.60 -8.46 8.96
C ARG A 116 -13.93 -8.03 8.35
N GLU A 117 -14.04 -6.80 7.83
CA GLU A 117 -15.30 -6.31 7.25
C GLU A 117 -15.69 -7.07 5.98
N VAL A 118 -14.72 -7.46 5.15
CA VAL A 118 -15.01 -8.16 3.89
C VAL A 118 -15.27 -9.64 4.10
N THR A 119 -14.58 -10.28 5.03
CA THR A 119 -14.55 -11.75 5.16
C THR A 119 -15.20 -12.28 6.43
N GLY A 120 -15.40 -11.43 7.44
CA GLY A 120 -15.83 -11.83 8.78
C GLY A 120 -14.74 -12.52 9.60
N VAL A 121 -13.52 -12.69 9.07
CA VAL A 121 -12.41 -13.37 9.73
C VAL A 121 -11.44 -12.36 10.30
N GLU A 122 -11.03 -12.58 11.55
CA GLU A 122 -9.97 -11.81 12.18
C GLU A 122 -8.60 -12.37 11.81
N ILE A 123 -7.71 -11.51 11.33
CA ILE A 123 -6.35 -11.86 10.93
C ILE A 123 -5.29 -11.46 11.98
N GLY A 124 -5.70 -10.95 13.14
CA GLY A 124 -4.83 -10.43 14.20
C GLY A 124 -5.01 -8.94 14.47
N TYR A 125 -5.03 -8.56 15.75
CA TYR A 125 -5.36 -7.20 16.20
C TYR A 125 -4.17 -6.23 16.10
N SER A 126 -2.98 -6.69 16.43
CA SER A 126 -1.71 -5.95 16.28
C SER A 126 -0.86 -6.50 15.14
N THR A 127 0.19 -5.78 14.73
CA THR A 127 1.17 -6.26 13.74
C THR A 127 1.75 -7.61 14.15
N PHE A 128 2.13 -7.76 15.43
CA PHE A 128 2.67 -9.00 15.97
C PHE A 128 1.65 -10.15 15.92
N ASP A 129 0.39 -9.89 16.28
CA ASP A 129 -0.67 -10.92 16.21
C ASP A 129 -0.91 -11.34 14.76
N GLN A 130 -0.83 -10.40 13.81
CA GLN A 130 -0.97 -10.72 12.39
C GLN A 130 0.18 -11.60 11.90
N GLU A 131 1.42 -11.31 12.29
CA GLU A 131 2.56 -12.17 11.96
C GLU A 131 2.39 -13.57 12.57
N ASP A 132 1.97 -13.69 13.84
CA ASP A 132 1.80 -14.98 14.51
C ASP A 132 0.66 -15.81 13.90
N ILE A 133 -0.50 -15.19 13.61
CA ILE A 133 -1.64 -15.88 13.00
C ILE A 133 -1.32 -16.32 11.57
N LEU A 134 -0.61 -15.48 10.82
CA LEU A 134 -0.35 -15.71 9.40
C LEU A 134 0.95 -16.47 9.11
N GLN A 135 1.76 -16.81 10.12
CA GLN A 135 3.08 -17.43 9.96
C GLN A 135 3.10 -18.71 9.08
N GLY A 136 1.98 -19.43 8.99
CA GLY A 136 1.84 -20.62 8.14
C GLY A 136 1.59 -20.33 6.65
N TYR A 137 1.47 -19.06 6.27
CA TYR A 137 1.04 -18.60 4.94
C TYR A 137 2.05 -17.60 4.36
N GLU A 138 3.34 -17.82 4.62
CA GLU A 138 4.43 -17.00 4.09
C GLU A 138 4.55 -17.14 2.56
N VAL A 139 4.95 -16.04 1.91
CA VAL A 139 5.06 -15.92 0.46
C VAL A 139 6.45 -15.40 0.10
N ASP A 140 7.07 -16.00 -0.91
CA ASP A 140 8.31 -15.51 -1.49
C ASP A 140 8.10 -14.12 -2.13
N LYS A 141 9.10 -13.23 -2.04
CA LYS A 141 9.00 -11.84 -2.53
C LYS A 141 8.67 -11.75 -4.02
N GLU A 142 9.14 -12.73 -4.79
CA GLU A 142 8.89 -12.87 -6.22
C GLU A 142 7.45 -13.30 -6.54
N ASP A 143 6.76 -13.90 -5.57
CA ASP A 143 5.41 -14.44 -5.70
C ASP A 143 4.34 -13.54 -5.05
N ILE A 144 4.70 -12.32 -4.63
CA ILE A 144 3.77 -11.36 -4.03
C ILE A 144 2.56 -11.08 -4.94
N GLN A 145 1.37 -11.09 -4.34
CA GLN A 145 0.09 -10.90 -5.02
C GLN A 145 -0.72 -9.79 -4.37
N PRO A 146 -1.58 -9.07 -5.13
CA PRO A 146 -2.55 -8.15 -4.53
C PRO A 146 -3.30 -8.83 -3.37
N GLY A 147 -3.45 -8.13 -2.25
CA GLY A 147 -4.00 -8.67 -1.01
C GLY A 147 -2.92 -9.12 -0.01
N ASP A 148 -1.73 -9.52 -0.47
CA ASP A 148 -0.67 -9.93 0.46
C ASP A 148 -0.29 -8.79 1.41
N LEU A 149 0.01 -9.14 2.66
CA LEU A 149 0.46 -8.21 3.68
C LEU A 149 1.97 -8.27 3.79
N VAL A 150 2.60 -7.11 3.75
CA VAL A 150 4.06 -6.99 3.86
C VAL A 150 4.42 -6.37 5.20
N PHE A 151 5.23 -7.10 5.95
CA PHE A 151 5.68 -6.78 7.29
C PHE A 151 7.13 -6.33 7.26
N THR A 152 7.40 -5.29 8.03
CA THR A 152 8.73 -4.79 8.37
C THR A 152 8.75 -4.53 9.88
N PRO A 153 9.91 -4.37 10.53
CA PRO A 153 9.96 -4.16 11.98
C PRO A 153 8.99 -3.07 12.47
N GLY A 154 7.92 -3.49 13.14
CA GLY A 154 6.90 -2.61 13.72
C GLY A 154 5.89 -2.01 12.74
N HIS A 155 5.80 -2.48 11.49
CA HIS A 155 4.89 -1.92 10.48
C HIS A 155 4.38 -2.96 9.49
N VAL A 156 3.10 -2.84 9.13
CA VAL A 156 2.44 -3.69 8.11
C VAL A 156 1.77 -2.83 7.05
N VAL A 157 1.81 -3.29 5.80
CA VAL A 157 1.16 -2.65 4.65
C VAL A 157 0.35 -3.66 3.85
N LEU A 158 -0.70 -3.18 3.17
CA LEU A 158 -1.48 -3.97 2.22
C LEU A 158 -0.90 -3.77 0.82
N TYR A 159 -0.41 -4.83 0.18
CA TYR A 159 -0.01 -4.79 -1.22
C TYR A 159 -1.24 -4.75 -2.13
N LYS A 160 -1.36 -3.72 -2.97
CA LYS A 160 -2.52 -3.53 -3.86
C LYS A 160 -2.21 -3.87 -5.33
N GLY A 161 -1.11 -4.56 -5.58
CA GLY A 161 -0.63 -4.86 -6.92
C GLY A 161 0.12 -3.72 -7.60
N LYS A 162 0.82 -4.05 -8.69
CA LYS A 162 1.55 -3.12 -9.56
C LYS A 162 2.63 -2.31 -8.83
N GLY A 163 3.26 -2.91 -7.83
CA GLY A 163 4.31 -2.28 -7.03
C GLY A 163 3.80 -1.16 -6.13
N GLU A 164 2.51 -1.15 -5.81
CA GLU A 164 1.89 -0.16 -4.94
C GLU A 164 1.35 -0.81 -3.67
N MET A 165 1.36 -0.04 -2.59
CA MET A 165 0.82 -0.44 -1.29
C MET A 165 -0.11 0.64 -0.74
N ILE A 166 -0.99 0.23 0.17
CA ILE A 166 -1.85 1.10 0.98
C ILE A 166 -1.49 0.86 2.45
N ASN A 167 -1.31 1.93 3.21
CA ASN A 167 -1.02 1.81 4.64
C ASN A 167 -1.41 3.06 5.41
N ALA A 168 -1.66 2.91 6.72
CA ALA A 168 -1.63 4.01 7.68
C ALA A 168 -0.17 4.23 8.12
N TYR A 169 0.42 5.39 7.83
CA TYR A 169 1.84 5.65 8.06
C TYR A 169 2.09 6.81 9.03
N ASN A 170 2.51 6.52 10.26
CA ASN A 170 3.02 7.48 11.25
C ASN A 170 2.13 8.69 11.58
N LYS A 171 2.47 9.37 12.69
CA LYS A 171 1.68 10.46 13.29
C LYS A 171 1.80 11.84 12.62
N LEU A 172 2.53 11.97 11.52
CA LEU A 172 2.61 13.23 10.78
C LEU A 172 1.30 13.47 10.00
N PRO A 173 0.91 14.73 9.75
CA PRO A 173 -0.29 15.01 8.97
C PRO A 173 -0.24 14.37 7.58
N TYR A 174 -1.39 13.92 7.08
CA TYR A 174 -1.56 13.58 5.67
C TYR A 174 -1.17 14.79 4.78
N PRO A 175 -0.46 14.59 3.64
CA PRO A 175 -0.10 13.32 3.01
C PRO A 175 1.26 12.74 3.41
N ILE A 176 1.96 13.37 4.38
CA ILE A 176 3.25 12.85 4.84
C ILE A 176 3.03 11.57 5.66
N GLY A 177 2.11 11.63 6.62
CA GLY A 177 1.61 10.46 7.33
C GLY A 177 0.20 10.06 6.90
N GLY A 178 -0.58 9.53 7.84
CA GLY A 178 -1.97 9.11 7.60
C GLY A 178 -2.11 7.88 6.70
N VAL A 179 -3.35 7.57 6.34
CA VAL A 179 -3.66 6.51 5.37
C VAL A 179 -3.36 7.01 3.97
N LYS A 180 -2.50 6.30 3.26
CA LYS A 180 -2.02 6.73 1.95
C LYS A 180 -1.64 5.56 1.06
N LYS A 181 -1.53 5.87 -0.24
CA LYS A 181 -0.92 5.01 -1.25
C LYS A 181 0.55 5.40 -1.45
N SER A 182 1.42 4.40 -1.60
CA SER A 182 2.82 4.63 -1.95
C SER A 182 3.41 3.45 -2.73
N LYS A 183 4.65 3.59 -3.21
CA LYS A 183 5.37 2.48 -3.82
C LYS A 183 5.85 1.51 -2.75
N ILE A 184 5.70 0.22 -3.02
CA ILE A 184 6.25 -0.80 -2.14
C ILE A 184 7.78 -0.83 -2.25
N TYR A 185 8.44 -1.08 -1.13
CA TYR A 185 9.87 -1.34 -1.07
C TYR A 185 10.09 -2.62 -0.29
N LEU A 186 10.56 -3.66 -0.98
CA LEU A 186 10.92 -4.95 -0.37
C LEU A 186 12.43 -4.96 -0.10
N ASN A 187 12.81 -5.23 1.14
CA ASN A 187 14.18 -5.37 1.60
C ASN A 187 14.37 -6.73 2.30
N ASP A 188 15.56 -7.00 2.82
CA ASP A 188 15.87 -8.28 3.47
C ASP A 188 15.05 -8.54 4.74
N GLU A 189 14.58 -7.47 5.41
CA GLU A 189 13.72 -7.55 6.61
C GLU A 189 12.23 -7.70 6.27
N SER A 190 11.86 -7.64 4.99
CA SER A 190 10.47 -7.74 4.57
C SER A 190 10.00 -9.20 4.60
N VAL A 191 8.93 -9.46 5.34
CA VAL A 191 8.24 -10.76 5.39
C VAL A 191 6.84 -10.58 4.80
N ILE A 192 6.39 -11.52 3.99
CA ILE A 192 5.12 -11.40 3.27
C ILE A 192 4.25 -12.58 3.67
N TYR A 193 3.00 -12.29 4.04
CA TYR A 193 2.00 -13.31 4.31
C TYR A 193 0.78 -13.12 3.41
N ARG A 194 0.09 -14.22 3.09
CA ARG A 194 -1.14 -14.24 2.28
C ARG A 194 -2.38 -14.52 3.14
N PRO A 195 -3.13 -13.48 3.56
CA PRO A 195 -4.29 -13.70 4.42
C PRO A 195 -5.41 -14.49 3.75
N ILE A 196 -5.55 -14.44 2.41
CA ILE A 196 -6.62 -15.18 1.73
C ILE A 196 -6.45 -16.69 1.87
N ASP A 197 -5.20 -17.19 1.89
CA ASP A 197 -4.91 -18.61 2.10
C ASP A 197 -5.27 -19.03 3.54
N TYR A 198 -4.94 -18.19 4.52
CA TYR A 198 -5.38 -18.38 5.90
C TYR A 198 -6.90 -18.43 6.01
N ILE A 199 -7.60 -17.45 5.45
CA ILE A 199 -9.06 -17.37 5.49
C ILE A 199 -9.72 -18.59 4.86
N ASN A 200 -9.16 -19.10 3.76
CA ASN A 200 -9.66 -20.30 3.11
C ASN A 200 -9.39 -21.58 3.92
N SER A 201 -8.31 -21.63 4.70
CA SER A 201 -8.01 -22.77 5.59
C SER A 201 -9.04 -22.97 6.71
N LEU A 202 -9.82 -21.94 7.04
CA LEU A 202 -10.82 -21.96 8.12
C LEU A 202 -12.19 -22.50 7.67
N LYS A 203 -12.37 -22.77 6.37
CA LYS A 203 -13.62 -23.27 5.78
C LYS A 203 -13.61 -24.79 5.68
#